data_AF-A0A1E5JQZ4-F1
#
_entry.id   AF-A0A1E5JQZ4-F1
#
_cell.length_a   1.000
_cell.length_b   1.000
_cell.length_c   1.000
_cell.angle_alpha   90.00
_cell.angle_beta   90.00
_cell.angle_gamma   90.00
#
_symmetry.space_group_name_H-M   'P 1'
#
loop_
_entity.id
_entity.type
_entity.pdbx_description
1 polymer ?
#
loop_
_entity_poly.entity_id
_entity_poly.type
_entity_poly.pdbx_seq_one_letter_code
_entity_poly.pdbx_strand_id
1 'polypeptide(L)'
;MKFQNSWFEDRYNEYWNKNVVTLDETIRSTSLGLNLFENRANVTQLIEAYQQHVLNILTNLDRQSYLFEDKEYVQTYMKNTVSQTGEDFSVYAKIFPESKDVCSKFLKTLGVNLPSETEETSYVPML
;
A
#
# COMPACT_ATOMS: atom_id res chain seq x y z
N MET A 1 26.39 6.50 8.41
CA MET A 1 25.88 5.13 8.24
C MET A 1 25.12 5.06 6.93
N LYS A 2 25.18 3.96 6.18
CA LYS A 2 24.38 3.78 4.95
C LYS A 2 23.16 2.91 5.21
N PHE A 3 22.07 3.19 4.51
CA PHE A 3 20.87 2.36 4.48
C PHE A 3 20.99 1.27 3.42
N GLN A 4 21.42 1.63 2.21
CA GLN A 4 21.54 0.71 1.08
C GLN A 4 22.52 -0.43 1.37
N ASN A 5 22.12 -1.66 1.06
CA ASN A 5 22.85 -2.90 1.29
C ASN A 5 23.29 -3.07 2.76
N SER A 6 22.47 -2.56 3.69
CA SER A 6 22.76 -2.64 5.12
C SER A 6 21.75 -3.53 5.84
N TRP A 7 22.12 -3.95 7.05
CA TRP A 7 21.21 -4.64 7.96
C TRP A 7 19.91 -3.85 8.25
N PHE A 8 19.92 -2.52 8.15
CA PHE A 8 18.69 -1.73 8.29
C PHE A 8 17.72 -2.00 7.16
N GLU A 9 18.19 -1.96 5.91
CA GLU A 9 17.38 -2.26 4.73
C GLU A 9 16.85 -3.70 4.80
N ASP A 10 17.71 -4.66 5.13
CA ASP A 10 17.30 -6.07 5.30
C ASP A 10 16.18 -6.23 6.33
N ARG A 11 16.26 -5.52 7.46
CA ARG A 11 15.24 -5.56 8.52
C ARG A 11 13.90 -4.98 8.05
N TYR A 12 13.90 -3.89 7.29
CA TYR A 12 12.67 -3.33 6.74
C TYR A 12 12.06 -4.23 5.66
N ASN A 13 12.90 -4.83 4.82
CA ASN A 13 12.47 -5.82 3.82
C ASN A 13 11.87 -7.06 4.48
N GLU A 14 12.50 -7.59 5.52
CA GLU A 14 11.97 -8.72 6.29
C GLU A 14 10.63 -8.37 6.94
N TYR A 15 10.53 -7.18 7.54
CA TYR A 15 9.28 -6.71 8.14
C TYR A 15 8.17 -6.56 7.08
N TRP A 16 8.49 -6.00 5.91
CA TRP A 16 7.57 -5.89 4.78
C TRP A 16 7.08 -7.28 4.34
N ASN A 17 7.99 -8.21 4.08
CA ASN A 17 7.63 -9.55 3.63
C ASN A 17 6.77 -10.29 4.66
N LYS A 18 7.15 -10.23 5.94
CA LYS A 18 6.44 -10.95 7.00
C LYS A 18 5.02 -10.44 7.23
N ASN A 19 4.80 -9.13 7.14
CA ASN A 19 3.53 -8.52 7.52
C ASN A 19 2.73 -8.07 6.30
N VAL A 20 3.34 -7.27 5.43
CA VAL A 20 2.65 -6.62 4.32
C VAL A 20 2.34 -7.61 3.20
N VAL A 21 3.34 -8.39 2.75
CA VAL A 21 3.13 -9.40 1.70
C VAL A 21 2.17 -10.50 2.17
N THR A 22 2.35 -11.01 3.40
CA THR A 22 1.42 -12.00 3.98
C THR A 22 -0.04 -11.50 4.00
N LEU A 23 -0.25 -10.22 4.34
CA LEU A 23 -1.58 -9.63 4.33
C LEU A 23 -2.13 -9.45 2.91
N ASP A 24 -1.31 -9.00 1.96
CA ASP A 24 -1.71 -8.92 0.54
C ASP A 24 -2.16 -10.28 0.00
N GLU A 25 -1.36 -11.32 0.22
CA GLU A 25 -1.70 -12.68 -0.17
C GLU A 25 -3.01 -13.15 0.46
N THR A 26 -3.23 -12.84 1.74
CA THR A 26 -4.45 -13.20 2.47
C THR A 26 -5.68 -12.45 1.93
N ILE A 27 -5.55 -11.15 1.69
CA ILE A 27 -6.61 -10.29 1.15
C ILE A 27 -6.99 -10.79 -0.25
N ARG A 28 -6.01 -11.00 -1.13
CA ARG A 28 -6.26 -11.49 -2.49
C ARG A 28 -6.84 -12.90 -2.50
N SER A 29 -6.35 -13.80 -1.66
CA SER A 29 -6.88 -15.18 -1.58
C SER A 29 -8.33 -15.24 -1.09
N THR A 30 -8.75 -14.28 -0.27
CA THR A 30 -10.15 -14.15 0.18
C THR A 30 -11.11 -13.89 -0.98
N SER A 31 -10.64 -13.20 -2.03
CA SER A 31 -11.44 -12.95 -3.24
C SER A 31 -11.73 -14.22 -4.05
N LEU A 32 -10.78 -15.15 -4.05
CA LEU A 32 -10.84 -16.42 -4.79
C LEU A 32 -11.72 -17.48 -4.10
N GLY A 33 -12.28 -17.17 -2.93
CA GLY A 33 -13.09 -18.12 -2.16
C GLY A 33 -12.28 -19.28 -1.59
N LEU A 34 -10.94 -19.21 -1.63
CA LEU A 34 -10.03 -20.24 -1.13
C LEU A 34 -9.98 -20.30 0.41
N ASN A 35 -10.62 -19.35 1.09
CA ASN A 35 -10.84 -19.33 2.54
C ASN A 35 -12.35 -19.22 2.80
N LEU A 36 -12.98 -20.35 3.14
CA LEU A 36 -14.43 -20.52 3.37
C LEU A 36 -14.97 -19.50 4.40
N PHE A 37 -15.83 -18.60 3.93
CA PHE A 37 -16.80 -17.74 4.66
C PHE A 37 -16.35 -16.85 5.85
N GLU A 38 -15.36 -17.20 6.66
CA GLU A 38 -14.99 -16.42 7.87
C GLU A 38 -14.14 -15.17 7.58
N ASN A 39 -13.34 -15.15 6.49
CA ASN A 39 -12.45 -14.02 6.20
C ASN A 39 -13.07 -12.87 5.38
N ARG A 40 -14.19 -13.09 4.67
CA ARG A 40 -14.84 -12.01 3.90
C ARG A 40 -15.44 -10.93 4.81
N ALA A 41 -15.96 -11.33 5.97
CA ALA A 41 -16.47 -10.39 6.98
C ALA A 41 -15.36 -9.50 7.56
N ASN A 42 -14.08 -9.79 7.27
CA ASN A 42 -12.95 -9.15 7.91
C ASN A 42 -11.92 -8.50 6.98
N VAL A 43 -12.19 -8.42 5.66
CA VAL A 43 -11.25 -7.88 4.68
C VAL A 43 -10.88 -6.43 4.99
N THR A 44 -11.85 -5.61 5.41
CA THR A 44 -11.57 -4.21 5.78
C THR A 44 -10.57 -4.14 6.95
N GLN A 45 -10.68 -5.00 7.98
CA GLN A 45 -9.71 -4.98 9.08
C GLN A 45 -8.33 -5.49 8.64
N LEU A 46 -8.27 -6.44 7.70
CA LEU A 46 -6.99 -6.87 7.10
C LEU A 46 -6.33 -5.73 6.32
N ILE A 47 -7.10 -4.95 5.57
CA ILE A 47 -6.62 -3.76 4.86
C ILE A 47 -6.17 -2.69 5.87
N GLU A 48 -6.91 -2.46 6.95
CA GLU A 48 -6.49 -1.53 8.00
C GLU A 48 -5.20 -1.99 8.71
N ALA A 49 -5.03 -3.29 8.95
CA ALA A 49 -3.78 -3.84 9.47
C ALA A 49 -2.61 -3.60 8.49
N TYR A 50 -2.84 -3.82 7.20
CA TYR A 50 -1.87 -3.52 6.14
C TYR A 50 -1.44 -2.05 6.21
N GLN A 51 -2.40 -1.12 6.33
CA GLN A 51 -2.14 0.33 6.46
C GLN A 51 -1.23 0.64 7.65
N GLN A 52 -1.49 0.03 8.81
CA GLN A 52 -0.67 0.23 10.01
C GLN A 52 0.78 -0.22 9.80
N HIS A 53 1.00 -1.34 9.12
CA HIS A 53 2.35 -1.82 8.82
C HIS A 53 3.09 -0.88 7.85
N VAL A 54 2.41 -0.37 6.82
CA VAL A 54 2.98 0.64 5.92
C VAL A 54 3.34 1.92 6.66
N LEU A 55 2.44 2.44 7.51
CA LEU A 55 2.73 3.61 8.34
C LEU A 55 3.94 3.39 9.25
N ASN A 56 4.03 2.23 9.89
CA ASN A 56 5.15 1.90 10.75
C ASN A 56 6.49 1.97 10.00
N ILE A 57 6.54 1.48 8.75
CA ILE A 57 7.75 1.58 7.93
C ILE A 57 8.07 3.05 7.64
N LEU A 58 7.10 3.79 7.09
CA LEU A 58 7.29 5.17 6.64
C LEU A 58 7.65 6.11 7.79
N THR A 59 6.94 6.05 8.92
CA THR A 59 7.20 6.90 10.10
C THR A 59 8.56 6.58 10.74
N ASN A 60 8.96 5.31 10.79
CA ASN A 60 10.27 4.96 11.35
C ASN A 60 11.41 5.41 10.44
N LEU A 61 11.28 5.24 9.12
CA LEU A 61 12.28 5.71 8.15
C LEU A 61 12.37 7.23 8.13
N ASP A 62 11.24 7.94 8.16
CA ASP A 62 11.22 9.41 8.23
C ASP A 62 11.99 9.91 9.46
N ARG A 63 11.67 9.34 10.64
CA ARG A 63 12.35 9.66 11.90
C ARG A 63 13.84 9.33 11.89
N GLN A 64 14.25 8.27 11.20
CA GLN A 64 15.64 7.79 11.19
C GLN A 64 16.45 8.35 10.02
N SER A 65 15.81 9.00 9.04
CA SER A 65 16.42 9.44 7.78
C SER A 65 17.69 10.27 7.97
N TYR A 66 17.74 11.09 9.03
CA TYR A 66 18.89 11.93 9.34
C TYR A 66 20.16 11.15 9.74
N LEU A 67 20.03 9.88 10.15
CA LEU A 67 21.13 9.00 10.54
C LEU A 67 21.87 8.41 9.33
N PHE A 68 21.27 8.48 8.15
CA PHE A 68 21.79 7.88 6.93
C PHE A 68 22.53 8.90 6.05
N GLU A 69 23.63 8.47 5.46
CA GLU A 69 24.44 9.25 4.51
C GLU A 69 23.78 9.30 3.13
N ASP A 70 23.11 8.22 2.74
CA ASP A 70 22.43 7.97 1.48
C ASP A 70 20.93 8.32 1.55
N LYS A 71 20.64 9.56 1.98
CA LYS A 71 19.27 10.04 2.20
C LYS A 71 18.35 9.93 0.97
N GLU A 72 18.90 10.15 -0.22
CA GLU A 72 18.16 10.03 -1.49
C GLU A 72 17.69 8.59 -1.74
N TYR A 73 18.52 7.60 -1.36
CA TYR A 73 18.14 6.20 -1.45
C TYR A 73 17.00 5.88 -0.48
N VAL A 74 17.08 6.37 0.76
CA VAL A 74 15.99 6.22 1.76
C VAL A 74 14.69 6.85 1.26
N GLN A 75 14.75 8.05 0.68
CA GLN A 75 13.59 8.70 0.08
C GLN A 75 13.00 7.90 -1.08
N THR A 76 13.85 7.31 -1.92
CA THR A 76 13.42 6.42 -3.01
C THR A 76 12.75 5.16 -2.46
N TYR A 77 13.32 4.53 -1.44
CA TYR A 77 12.71 3.38 -0.77
C TYR A 77 11.31 3.71 -0.22
N MET A 78 11.16 4.86 0.46
CA MET A 78 9.86 5.30 0.98
C MET A 78 8.86 5.56 -0.15
N LYS A 79 9.28 6.21 -1.25
CA LYS A 79 8.42 6.41 -2.43
C LYS A 79 7.96 5.10 -3.05
N ASN A 80 8.85 4.11 -3.16
CA ASN A 80 8.51 2.78 -3.68
C ASN A 80 7.49 2.08 -2.77
N THR A 81 7.66 2.19 -1.44
CA THR A 81 6.71 1.67 -0.44
C THR A 81 5.31 2.26 -0.65
N VAL A 82 5.22 3.59 -0.86
CA VAL A 82 3.97 4.29 -1.14
C VAL A 82 3.38 3.88 -2.50
N SER A 83 4.21 3.77 -3.54
CA SER A 83 3.78 3.35 -4.88
C SER A 83 3.16 1.96 -4.86
N GLN A 84 3.86 0.98 -4.27
CA GLN A 84 3.37 -0.39 -4.13
C GLN A 84 2.04 -0.44 -3.38
N THR A 85 1.93 0.31 -2.28
CA THR A 85 0.67 0.43 -1.53
C THR A 85 -0.48 0.98 -2.39
N GLY A 86 -0.19 1.97 -3.25
CA GLY A 86 -1.16 2.50 -4.20
C GLY A 86 -1.65 1.48 -5.22
N GLU A 87 -0.73 0.65 -5.75
CA GLU A 87 -1.06 -0.44 -6.66
C GLU A 87 -1.94 -1.50 -5.99
N ASP A 88 -1.56 -1.94 -4.79
CA ASP A 88 -2.31 -2.94 -4.02
C ASP A 88 -3.71 -2.44 -3.69
N PHE A 89 -3.84 -1.19 -3.26
CA PHE A 89 -5.13 -0.60 -2.91
C PHE A 89 -6.03 -0.37 -4.11
N SER A 90 -5.44 -0.10 -5.28
CA SER A 90 -6.17 -0.03 -6.54
C SER A 90 -6.76 -1.39 -6.91
N VAL A 91 -6.07 -2.49 -6.57
CA VAL A 91 -6.61 -3.84 -6.72
C VAL A 91 -7.69 -4.10 -5.66
N TYR A 92 -7.43 -3.80 -4.39
CA TYR A 92 -8.39 -4.06 -3.31
C TYR A 92 -9.72 -3.34 -3.54
N ALA A 93 -9.70 -2.07 -3.97
CA ALA A 93 -10.91 -1.31 -4.24
C ALA A 93 -11.75 -1.89 -5.39
N LYS A 94 -11.14 -2.63 -6.33
CA LYS A 94 -11.84 -3.33 -7.42
C LYS A 94 -12.44 -4.65 -6.95
N ILE A 95 -11.73 -5.37 -6.10
CA ILE A 95 -12.14 -6.69 -5.60
C ILE A 95 -13.17 -6.57 -4.47
N PHE A 96 -12.97 -5.58 -3.59
CA PHE A 96 -13.76 -5.30 -2.39
C PHE A 96 -14.24 -3.84 -2.41
N PRO A 97 -15.30 -3.53 -3.20
CA PRO A 97 -15.82 -2.16 -3.32
C PRO A 97 -16.15 -1.51 -1.96
N GLU A 98 -16.56 -2.30 -0.97
CA GLU A 98 -16.84 -1.87 0.40
C GLU A 98 -15.61 -1.28 1.12
N SER A 99 -14.40 -1.64 0.70
CA SER A 99 -13.15 -1.14 1.29
C SER A 99 -12.55 0.05 0.51
N LYS A 100 -13.19 0.51 -0.58
CA LYS A 100 -12.72 1.62 -1.42
C LYS A 100 -12.49 2.91 -0.64
N ASP A 101 -13.40 3.24 0.29
CA ASP A 101 -13.29 4.44 1.12
C ASP A 101 -12.09 4.38 2.07
N VAL A 102 -11.85 3.21 2.67
CA VAL A 102 -10.72 2.99 3.59
C VAL A 102 -9.39 3.09 2.83
N CYS A 103 -9.31 2.51 1.64
CA CYS A 103 -8.13 2.60 0.78
C CYS A 103 -7.85 4.05 0.34
N SER A 104 -8.88 4.75 -0.16
CA SER A 104 -8.72 6.11 -0.69
C SER A 104 -8.38 7.14 0.39
N LYS A 105 -8.97 7.03 1.59
CA LYS A 105 -8.63 7.88 2.74
C LYS A 105 -7.15 7.74 3.09
N PHE A 106 -6.66 6.51 3.15
CA PHE A 106 -5.26 6.25 3.47
C PHE A 106 -4.30 6.82 2.42
N LEU A 107 -4.57 6.60 1.13
CA LEU A 107 -3.73 7.14 0.06
C LEU A 107 -3.66 8.67 0.09
N LYS A 108 -4.77 9.35 0.42
CA LYS A 108 -4.76 10.79 0.67
C LYS A 108 -3.86 11.19 1.83
N THR A 109 -3.82 10.41 2.92
CA THR A 109 -2.91 10.68 4.04
C THR A 109 -1.43 10.52 3.67
N LEU A 110 -1.13 9.67 2.68
CA LEU A 110 0.22 9.51 2.12
C LEU A 110 0.57 10.54 1.04
N GLY A 111 -0.34 11.47 0.72
CA GLY A 111 -0.14 12.45 -0.35
C GLY A 111 -0.28 11.87 -1.76
N VAL A 112 -0.88 10.67 -1.91
CA VAL A 112 -1.14 10.03 -3.20
C VAL A 112 -2.53 10.43 -3.69
N ASN A 113 -2.58 11.05 -4.87
CA ASN A 113 -3.83 11.27 -5.60
C ASN A 113 -4.08 10.08 -6.53
N LEU A 114 -5.12 9.28 -6.25
CA LEU A 114 -5.61 8.29 -7.22
C LEU A 114 -6.14 9.04 -8.46
N PRO A 115 -5.87 8.56 -9.69
CA PRO A 115 -6.54 9.09 -10.86
C PRO A 115 -8.05 8.88 -10.70
N SER A 116 -8.82 9.96 -10.78
CA SER A 116 -10.28 9.90 -10.80
C SER A 116 -10.73 9.16 -12.05
N GLU A 117 -11.44 8.04 -11.89
CA GLU A 117 -12.24 7.44 -12.97
C GLU A 117 -13.38 8.41 -13.34
N THR A 118 -13.09 9.42 -14.14
CA THR A 118 -14.05 10.18 -14.96
C THR A 118 -13.29 10.90 -16.06
N GLU A 119 -12.95 10.17 -17.12
CA GLU A 119 -13.00 10.71 -18.48
C GLU A 119 -13.87 9.75 -19.29
N GLU A 120 -15.19 9.79 -19.04
CA GLU A 120 -16.12 9.48 -20.12
C GLU A 120 -15.95 10.59 -21.16
N THR A 121 -15.16 10.30 -22.19
CA THR A 121 -15.17 11.09 -23.42
C THR A 121 -16.56 11.00 -24.02
N SER A 122 -17.39 12.01 -23.71
CA SER A 122 -18.60 12.34 -24.43
C SER A 122 -18.24 12.56 -25.89
N TYR A 123 -18.53 11.55 -26.72
CA TYR A 123 -18.48 11.64 -28.16
C TYR A 123 -19.67 12.50 -28.61
N VAL A 124 -19.41 13.75 -29.02
CA VAL A 124 -20.42 14.58 -29.69
C VAL A 124 -20.36 14.26 -31.19
N PRO A 125 -21.40 13.68 -31.81
CA PRO A 125 -21.43 13.54 -33.25
C PRO A 125 -21.73 14.91 -33.86
N MET A 126 -20.79 15.44 -34.65
CA MET A 126 -21.06 16.58 -35.50
C MET A 126 -22.06 16.17 -36.59
N LEU A 127 -23.21 16.83 -36.61
CA LEU A 127 -24.06 16.98 -37.79
C LEU A 127 -23.64 18.24 -38.56
#